data_AF-A0A2D6NDQ2-F1
#
_entry.id   AF-A0A2D6NDQ2-F1
#
_cell.length_a   1.000
_cell.length_b   1.000
_cell.length_c   1.000
_cell.angle_alpha   90.00
_cell.angle_beta   90.00
_cell.angle_gamma   90.00
#
_symmetry.space_group_name_H-M   'P 1'
#
loop_
_entity.id
_entity.type
_entity.pdbx_description
1 polymer ?
#
loop_
_entity_poly.entity_id
_entity_poly.type
_entity_poly.pdbx_seq_one_letter_code
_entity_poly.pdbx_strand_id
1 'polypeptide(L)'
;MHKYKKTHILLVLMKVTIDFRKSVEENAAEYFEKAKKSKKKLKGAKKALANSMKKLENVKNKEFSAEKTTLKKIKKREWFEKFRWFISSDNLLVIGGRDATTNEIAVKKHSEKEDLVFHTDMAGSPFIIVKSEGKKIPKTTIQEAADFTADFSRGWKKGLTSVDVFCVKPEQVSKETNPGEYMAKGSFMIRGKTTYVKTIINLAIGMHKNKIMSGPLSAIKKQCPIVIEIIQGREKTSDVAKKILRKIGGELDDIIRALPVGCDLKS
;
A
#
# COMPACT_ATOMS: atom_id res chain seq x y z
N MET A 1 38.02 0.62 59.23
CA MET A 1 37.30 1.05 58.02
C MET A 1 36.01 0.25 57.87
N HIS A 2 34.83 0.83 58.11
CA HIS A 2 33.55 0.28 57.63
C HIS A 2 32.63 1.44 57.24
N LYS A 3 32.55 1.72 55.93
CA LYS A 3 31.64 2.70 55.33
C LYS A 3 30.23 2.11 55.33
N TYR A 4 29.30 2.66 56.10
CA TYR A 4 27.88 2.35 55.96
C TYR A 4 27.32 3.06 54.70
N LYS A 5 26.87 2.26 53.72
CA LYS A 5 26.07 2.72 52.57
C LYS A 5 24.70 3.20 53.10
N LYS A 6 24.34 4.46 52.89
CA LYS A 6 22.98 4.97 53.15
C LYS A 6 22.14 4.84 51.87
N THR A 7 20.92 4.32 52.01
CA THR A 7 19.91 4.26 50.94
C THR A 7 18.74 5.14 51.36
N HIS A 8 18.32 6.07 50.50
CA HIS A 8 17.18 6.94 50.75
C HIS A 8 15.88 6.23 50.35
N ILE A 9 15.01 5.96 51.33
CA ILE A 9 13.65 5.45 51.11
C ILE A 9 12.71 6.66 51.12
N LEU A 10 12.04 6.90 49.99
CA LEU A 10 10.98 7.91 49.89
C LEU A 10 9.72 7.34 50.56
N LEU A 11 9.50 7.68 51.83
CA LEU A 11 8.29 7.28 52.55
C LEU A 11 7.17 8.25 52.17
N VAL A 12 6.13 7.76 51.48
CA VAL A 12 4.89 8.53 51.30
C VAL A 12 4.21 8.62 52.66
N LEU A 13 4.26 9.79 53.30
CA LEU A 13 3.55 10.06 54.55
C LEU A 13 2.05 10.06 54.28
N MET A 14 1.39 8.96 54.63
CA MET A 14 -0.05 8.81 54.49
C MET A 14 -0.73 9.30 55.78
N LYS A 15 -1.54 10.35 55.67
CA LYS A 15 -2.38 10.82 56.79
C LYS A 15 -3.54 9.84 56.97
N VAL A 16 -3.65 9.25 58.16
CA VAL A 16 -4.70 8.31 58.53
C VAL A 16 -5.53 8.93 59.64
N THR A 17 -6.85 8.95 59.47
CA THR A 17 -7.78 9.44 60.50
C THR A 17 -8.11 8.30 61.45
N ILE A 18 -7.85 8.48 62.75
CA ILE A 18 -8.10 7.48 63.78
C ILE A 18 -9.29 7.95 64.62
N ASP A 19 -10.23 7.06 64.89
CA ASP A 19 -11.32 7.31 65.84
C ASP A 19 -10.87 6.92 67.25
N PHE A 20 -10.77 7.92 68.13
CA PHE A 20 -10.33 7.74 69.51
C PHE A 20 -11.34 6.98 70.40
N ARG A 21 -12.56 6.75 69.91
CA ARG A 21 -13.58 5.95 70.61
C ARG A 21 -13.43 4.45 70.35
N LYS A 22 -12.50 4.06 69.48
CA LYS A 22 -12.23 2.69 69.06
C LYS A 22 -10.80 2.29 69.41
N SER A 23 -10.56 0.99 69.59
CA SER A 23 -9.22 0.47 69.79
C SER A 23 -8.36 0.64 68.52
N VAL A 24 -7.04 0.49 68.67
CA VAL A 24 -6.09 0.55 67.55
C VAL A 24 -6.39 -0.57 66.54
N GLU A 25 -6.73 -1.76 67.05
CA GLU A 25 -7.08 -2.94 66.28
C GLU A 25 -8.38 -2.73 65.49
N GLU A 26 -9.39 -2.10 66.11
CA GLU A 26 -10.67 -1.78 65.47
C GLU A 26 -10.50 -0.75 64.34
N ASN A 27 -9.69 0.29 64.56
CA ASN A 27 -9.35 1.26 63.53
C ASN A 27 -8.60 0.60 62.36
N ALA A 28 -7.61 -0.26 62.65
CA ALA A 28 -6.85 -0.98 61.63
C ALA A 28 -7.74 -1.95 60.80
N ALA A 29 -8.65 -2.67 61.47
CA ALA A 29 -9.61 -3.57 60.83
C ALA A 29 -10.54 -2.80 59.88
N GLU A 30 -10.99 -1.60 60.27
CA GLU A 30 -11.83 -0.76 59.41
C GLU A 30 -11.11 -0.33 58.13
N TYR A 31 -9.85 0.11 58.22
CA TYR A 31 -9.04 0.45 57.05
C TYR A 31 -8.76 -0.77 56.17
N PHE A 32 -8.50 -1.93 56.77
CA PHE A 32 -8.30 -3.18 56.02
C PHE A 32 -9.56 -3.56 55.22
N GLU A 33 -10.73 -3.48 55.84
CA GLU A 33 -12.00 -3.78 55.16
C GLU A 33 -12.35 -2.74 54.08
N LYS A 34 -12.04 -1.45 54.30
CA LYS A 34 -12.15 -0.40 53.26
C LYS A 34 -11.22 -0.69 52.07
N ALA A 35 -9.98 -1.08 52.32
CA ALA A 35 -9.02 -1.42 51.28
C ALA A 35 -9.46 -2.66 50.47
N LYS A 36 -9.95 -3.69 51.15
CA LYS A 36 -10.48 -4.92 50.55
C LYS A 36 -11.70 -4.64 49.67
N LYS A 37 -12.65 -3.83 50.14
CA LYS A 37 -13.81 -3.37 49.36
C LYS A 37 -13.37 -2.58 48.13
N SER A 38 -12.41 -1.67 48.27
CA SER A 38 -11.88 -0.87 47.16
C SER A 38 -11.17 -1.72 46.10
N LYS A 39 -10.38 -2.72 46.53
CA LYS A 39 -9.73 -3.70 45.64
C LYS A 39 -10.75 -4.53 44.86
N LYS A 40 -11.85 -4.95 45.49
CA LYS A 40 -12.96 -5.67 44.83
C LYS A 40 -13.66 -4.79 43.79
N LYS A 41 -13.93 -3.52 44.12
CA LYS A 41 -14.50 -2.53 43.18
C LYS A 41 -13.59 -2.28 41.97
N LEU A 42 -12.28 -2.12 42.20
CA LEU A 42 -11.27 -1.97 41.13
C LEU A 42 -11.26 -3.15 40.15
N LYS A 43 -11.36 -4.39 40.66
CA LYS A 43 -11.42 -5.59 39.81
C LYS A 43 -12.69 -5.60 38.94
N GLY A 44 -13.83 -5.19 39.51
CA GLY A 44 -15.09 -5.03 38.77
C GLY A 44 -15.00 -3.95 37.67
N ALA A 45 -14.44 -2.78 38.00
CA ALA A 45 -14.24 -1.68 37.06
C ALA A 45 -13.33 -2.08 35.88
N LYS A 46 -12.21 -2.78 36.15
CA LYS A 46 -11.33 -3.29 35.10
C LYS A 46 -12.03 -4.28 34.16
N LYS A 47 -12.86 -5.18 34.70
CA LYS A 47 -13.64 -6.12 33.88
C LYS A 47 -14.69 -5.42 33.04
N ALA A 48 -15.37 -4.41 33.59
CA ALA A 48 -16.32 -3.58 32.85
C ALA A 48 -15.64 -2.81 31.71
N LEU A 49 -14.47 -2.22 31.97
CA LEU A 49 -13.66 -1.53 30.96
C LEU A 49 -13.26 -2.47 29.81
N ALA A 50 -12.76 -3.66 30.12
CA ALA A 50 -12.38 -4.65 29.11
C ALA A 50 -13.57 -5.09 28.25
N ASN A 51 -14.74 -5.29 28.87
CA ASN A 51 -15.97 -5.62 28.15
C ASN A 51 -16.46 -4.47 27.26
N SER A 52 -16.36 -3.22 27.72
CA SER A 52 -16.69 -2.03 26.93
C SER A 52 -15.75 -1.85 25.74
N MET A 53 -14.44 -2.07 25.93
CA MET A 53 -13.46 -2.05 24.83
C MET A 53 -13.77 -3.12 23.78
N LYS A 54 -14.07 -4.36 24.20
CA LYS A 54 -14.45 -5.44 23.30
C LYS A 54 -15.77 -5.16 22.56
N LYS A 55 -16.73 -4.51 23.22
CA LYS A 55 -17.97 -4.04 22.56
C LYS A 55 -17.68 -2.94 21.55
N LEU A 56 -16.85 -1.95 21.87
CA LEU A 56 -16.43 -0.89 20.95
C LEU A 56 -15.73 -1.46 19.70
N GLU A 57 -14.86 -2.44 19.86
CA GLU A 57 -14.19 -3.12 18.76
C GLU A 57 -15.18 -3.88 17.86
N ASN A 58 -16.16 -4.56 18.45
CA ASN A 58 -17.22 -5.25 17.72
C ASN A 58 -18.17 -4.29 17.00
N VAL A 59 -18.50 -3.13 17.60
CA VAL A 59 -19.32 -2.09 16.96
C VAL A 59 -18.57 -1.48 15.79
N LYS A 60 -17.29 -1.10 15.95
CA LYS A 60 -16.44 -0.63 14.85
C LYS A 60 -16.37 -1.64 13.69
N ASN A 61 -16.18 -2.93 14.00
CA ASN A 61 -16.15 -3.98 12.98
C ASN A 61 -17.52 -4.16 12.29
N LYS A 62 -18.63 -4.00 13.03
CA LYS A 62 -19.98 -4.08 12.48
C LYS A 62 -20.35 -2.87 11.62
N GLU A 63 -19.99 -1.65 12.05
CA GLU A 63 -20.15 -0.42 11.25
C GLU A 63 -19.34 -0.52 9.95
N PHE A 64 -18.10 -1.01 10.01
CA PHE A 64 -17.27 -1.30 8.82
C PHE A 64 -17.90 -2.36 7.90
N SER A 65 -18.68 -3.29 8.45
CA SER A 65 -19.37 -4.33 7.66
C SER A 65 -20.72 -3.86 7.11
N ALA A 66 -21.43 -2.99 7.82
CA ALA A 66 -22.73 -2.45 7.43
C ALA A 66 -22.59 -1.33 6.37
N GLU A 67 -21.53 -0.52 6.45
CA GLU A 67 -21.14 0.39 5.36
C GLU A 67 -20.78 -0.38 4.08
N LYS A 68 -20.11 -1.54 4.19
CA LYS A 68 -19.77 -2.37 3.02
C LYS A 68 -21.00 -2.91 2.28
N THR A 69 -22.08 -3.21 2.98
CA THR A 69 -23.29 -3.78 2.38
C THR A 69 -24.15 -2.72 1.69
N THR A 70 -24.13 -1.48 2.18
CA THR A 70 -24.91 -0.35 1.63
C THR A 70 -24.17 0.39 0.51
N LEU A 71 -22.83 0.28 0.43
CA LEU A 71 -21.98 0.91 -0.60
C LEU A 71 -21.74 0.07 -1.87
N LYS A 72 -22.47 -1.04 -2.08
CA LYS A 72 -22.57 -1.67 -3.42
C LYS A 72 -23.42 -0.82 -4.38
N LYS A 73 -23.22 0.51 -4.40
CA LYS A 73 -23.47 1.29 -5.61
C LYS A 73 -22.53 0.70 -6.64
N ILE A 74 -23.09 0.19 -7.75
CA ILE A 74 -22.32 -0.26 -8.91
C ILE A 74 -21.46 0.93 -9.35
N LYS A 75 -20.22 0.99 -8.85
CA LYS A 75 -19.26 2.01 -9.28
C LYS A 75 -19.06 1.77 -10.77
N LYS A 76 -19.34 2.80 -11.58
CA LYS A 76 -18.98 2.80 -12.99
C LYS A 76 -17.46 2.69 -13.05
N ARG A 77 -16.95 1.48 -13.32
CA ARG A 77 -15.51 1.23 -13.47
C ARG A 77 -15.04 1.97 -14.71
N GLU A 78 -13.98 2.75 -14.57
CA GLU A 78 -13.31 3.35 -15.71
C GLU A 78 -12.66 2.25 -16.55
N TRP A 79 -12.55 2.50 -17.85
CA TRP A 79 -12.02 1.51 -18.79
C TRP A 79 -10.58 1.08 -18.46
N PHE A 80 -9.82 1.95 -17.79
CA PHE A 80 -8.42 1.71 -17.43
C PHE A 80 -8.25 0.87 -16.16
N GLU A 81 -9.28 0.70 -15.33
CA GLU A 81 -9.20 -0.05 -14.05
C GLU A 81 -8.91 -1.55 -14.25
N LYS A 82 -9.02 -2.06 -15.48
CA LYS A 82 -8.59 -3.42 -15.84
C LYS A 82 -7.07 -3.55 -16.01
N PHE A 83 -6.34 -2.45 -16.08
CA PHE A 83 -4.89 -2.38 -16.18
C PHE A 83 -4.28 -2.01 -14.82
N ARG A 84 -2.96 -2.13 -14.69
CA ARG A 84 -2.23 -1.32 -13.71
C ARG A 84 -2.23 0.11 -14.20
N TRP A 85 -2.41 1.07 -13.32
CA TRP A 85 -2.53 2.46 -13.75
C TRP A 85 -2.15 3.42 -12.64
N PHE A 86 -1.68 4.59 -13.07
CA PHE A 86 -1.58 5.78 -12.23
C PHE A 86 -1.82 7.04 -13.03
N ILE A 87 -2.14 8.11 -12.32
CA ILE A 87 -2.05 9.47 -12.85
C ILE A 87 -0.66 9.98 -12.49
N SER A 88 0.11 10.38 -13.49
CA SER A 88 1.44 10.96 -13.32
C SER A 88 1.40 12.25 -12.50
N SER A 89 2.58 12.71 -12.08
CA SER A 89 2.71 14.02 -11.45
C SER A 89 2.23 15.16 -12.34
N ASP A 90 2.21 14.98 -13.66
CA ASP A 90 1.76 15.99 -14.63
C ASP A 90 0.30 15.79 -15.07
N ASN A 91 -0.47 14.99 -14.33
CA ASN A 91 -1.89 14.70 -14.59
C ASN A 91 -2.18 13.95 -15.89
N LEU A 92 -1.20 13.24 -16.45
CA LEU A 92 -1.39 12.31 -17.56
C LEU A 92 -1.66 10.89 -17.06
N LEU A 93 -2.60 10.20 -17.69
CA LEU A 93 -2.90 8.79 -17.39
C LEU A 93 -1.80 7.88 -17.93
N VAL A 94 -1.33 6.97 -17.09
CA VAL A 94 -0.40 5.91 -17.45
C VAL A 94 -1.04 4.57 -17.16
N ILE A 95 -1.03 3.66 -18.14
CA ILE A 95 -1.62 2.31 -18.01
C ILE A 95 -0.59 1.24 -18.34
N GLY A 96 -0.77 0.04 -17.78
CA GLY A 96 0.13 -1.10 -17.95
C GLY A 96 -0.60 -2.43 -17.92
N GLY A 97 -0.29 -3.31 -18.88
CA GLY A 97 -0.85 -4.66 -18.85
C GLY A 97 -0.36 -5.46 -17.63
N ARG A 98 -1.22 -6.36 -17.15
CA ARG A 98 -0.96 -7.24 -16.00
C ARG A 98 -0.43 -8.60 -16.42
N ASP A 99 -0.75 -8.99 -17.64
CA ASP A 99 -0.46 -10.27 -18.27
C ASP A 99 -0.37 -10.10 -19.80
N ALA A 100 -0.02 -11.17 -20.50
CA ALA A 100 0.12 -11.17 -21.96
C ALA A 100 -1.15 -10.70 -22.70
N THR A 101 -2.34 -11.07 -22.21
CA THR A 101 -3.60 -10.72 -22.87
C THR A 101 -3.91 -9.23 -22.70
N THR A 102 -3.74 -8.70 -21.48
CA THR A 102 -3.95 -7.29 -21.18
C THR A 102 -2.88 -6.40 -21.80
N ASN A 103 -1.62 -6.86 -21.93
CA ASN A 103 -0.59 -6.18 -22.74
C ASN A 103 -1.06 -6.00 -24.19
N GLU A 104 -1.59 -7.06 -24.81
CA GLU A 104 -2.10 -6.96 -26.19
C GLU A 104 -3.27 -6.00 -26.32
N ILE A 105 -4.20 -6.01 -25.36
CA ILE A 105 -5.33 -5.09 -25.35
C ILE A 105 -4.83 -3.66 -25.18
N ALA A 106 -3.90 -3.40 -24.26
CA ALA A 106 -3.35 -2.07 -24.00
C ALA A 106 -2.73 -1.49 -25.28
N VAL A 107 -1.81 -2.22 -25.91
CA VAL A 107 -1.14 -1.77 -27.14
C VAL A 107 -2.13 -1.68 -28.29
N LYS A 108 -2.89 -2.73 -28.61
CA LYS A 108 -3.70 -2.71 -29.84
C LYS A 108 -4.95 -1.81 -29.77
N LYS A 109 -5.54 -1.66 -28.58
CA LYS A 109 -6.85 -0.99 -28.44
C LYS A 109 -6.79 0.35 -27.70
N HIS A 110 -5.71 0.63 -26.98
CA HIS A 110 -5.63 1.81 -26.10
C HIS A 110 -4.39 2.67 -26.32
N SER A 111 -3.50 2.35 -27.28
CA SER A 111 -2.43 3.27 -27.70
C SER A 111 -2.88 4.11 -28.89
N GLU A 112 -2.64 5.41 -28.83
CA GLU A 112 -2.88 6.38 -29.90
C GLU A 112 -1.56 6.96 -30.41
N LYS A 113 -1.54 7.52 -31.63
CA LYS A 113 -0.33 7.93 -32.36
C LYS A 113 0.67 8.77 -31.53
N GLU A 114 0.18 9.68 -30.70
CA GLU A 114 1.02 10.60 -29.92
C GLU A 114 1.37 10.08 -28.50
N ASP A 115 0.90 8.89 -28.15
CA ASP A 115 1.27 8.22 -26.90
C ASP A 115 2.71 7.72 -26.94
N LEU A 116 3.23 7.34 -25.78
CA LEU A 116 4.51 6.65 -25.66
C LEU A 116 4.33 5.28 -25.03
N VAL A 117 5.01 4.28 -25.58
CA VAL A 117 5.03 2.90 -25.12
C VAL A 117 6.39 2.59 -24.52
N PHE A 118 6.39 2.02 -23.32
CA PHE A 118 7.59 1.67 -22.56
C PHE A 118 7.65 0.17 -22.32
N HIS A 119 8.87 -0.37 -22.41
CA HIS A 119 9.16 -1.78 -22.19
C HIS A 119 10.65 -1.94 -21.83
N THR A 120 11.02 -3.07 -21.20
CA THR A 120 12.42 -3.42 -20.93
C THR A 120 12.94 -4.43 -21.95
N ASP A 121 14.24 -4.56 -22.16
CA ASP A 121 14.78 -5.63 -23.02
C ASP A 121 14.54 -7.06 -22.45
N MET A 122 14.12 -7.16 -21.19
CA MET A 122 13.78 -8.44 -20.58
C MET A 122 12.40 -8.93 -21.03
N ALA A 123 12.32 -10.18 -21.51
CA ALA A 123 11.03 -10.82 -21.75
C ALA A 123 10.17 -10.85 -20.47
N GLY A 124 8.84 -10.77 -20.61
CA GLY A 124 7.91 -10.72 -19.48
C GLY A 124 7.82 -9.37 -18.78
N SER A 125 8.40 -8.32 -19.35
CA SER A 125 8.11 -6.94 -18.98
C SER A 125 6.68 -6.55 -19.37
N PRO A 126 6.02 -5.65 -18.61
CA PRO A 126 4.76 -5.07 -19.05
C PRO A 126 5.01 -4.11 -20.23
N PHE A 127 3.96 -3.90 -21.02
CA PHE A 127 3.87 -2.74 -21.90
C PHE A 127 3.14 -1.62 -21.14
N ILE A 128 3.88 -0.56 -20.81
CA ILE A 128 3.33 0.64 -20.18
C ILE A 128 3.07 1.69 -21.26
N ILE A 129 1.93 2.38 -21.19
CA ILE A 129 1.51 3.38 -22.16
C ILE A 129 1.18 4.67 -21.41
N VAL A 130 1.83 5.76 -21.80
CA VAL A 130 1.48 7.11 -21.36
C VAL A 130 0.50 7.70 -22.34
N LYS A 131 -0.69 8.05 -21.86
CA LYS A 131 -1.73 8.72 -22.65
C LYS A 131 -1.36 10.20 -22.77
N SER A 132 -1.01 10.61 -23.98
CA SER A 132 -0.59 11.98 -24.28
C SER A 132 -1.76 12.97 -24.26
N GLU A 133 -2.97 12.49 -24.60
CA GLU A 133 -4.14 13.34 -24.88
C GLU A 133 -3.84 14.43 -25.93
N GLY A 134 -2.95 14.14 -26.89
CA GLY A 134 -2.50 15.11 -27.90
C GLY A 134 -1.54 16.19 -27.37
N LYS A 135 -1.07 16.08 -26.13
CA LYS A 135 -0.13 17.03 -25.51
C LYS A 135 1.29 16.45 -25.52
N LYS A 136 2.28 17.35 -25.48
CA LYS A 136 3.67 16.96 -25.28
C LYS A 136 3.85 16.34 -23.89
N ILE A 137 4.34 15.10 -23.84
CA ILE A 137 4.57 14.39 -22.58
C ILE A 137 5.81 14.98 -21.88
N PRO A 138 5.69 15.46 -20.63
CA PRO A 138 6.81 16.01 -19.87
C PRO A 138 7.86 14.95 -19.50
N LYS A 139 9.12 15.38 -19.32
CA LYS A 139 10.22 14.48 -18.91
C LYS A 139 9.96 13.79 -17.57
N THR A 140 9.28 14.47 -16.65
CA THR A 140 8.82 13.93 -15.37
C THR A 140 7.90 12.73 -15.55
N THR A 141 6.86 12.85 -16.39
CA THR A 141 5.98 11.72 -16.75
C THR A 141 6.73 10.60 -17.47
N ILE A 142 7.68 10.92 -18.37
CA ILE A 142 8.51 9.90 -19.05
C ILE A 142 9.32 9.09 -18.03
N GLN A 143 9.95 9.78 -17.07
CA GLN A 143 10.71 9.11 -16.00
C GLN A 143 9.80 8.25 -15.13
N GLU A 144 8.65 8.77 -14.71
CA GLU A 144 7.67 8.03 -13.92
C GLU A 144 7.16 6.77 -14.64
N ALA A 145 6.84 6.87 -15.94
CA ALA A 145 6.42 5.71 -16.71
C ALA A 145 7.54 4.68 -16.88
N ALA A 146 8.80 5.13 -17.00
CA ALA A 146 9.95 4.24 -17.07
C ALA A 146 10.18 3.51 -15.74
N ASP A 147 10.20 4.21 -14.62
CA ASP A 147 10.31 3.61 -13.27
C ASP A 147 9.18 2.59 -13.04
N PHE A 148 7.94 2.95 -13.40
CA PHE A 148 6.80 2.05 -13.30
C PHE A 148 6.94 0.78 -14.17
N THR A 149 7.55 0.91 -15.34
CA THR A 149 7.87 -0.24 -16.19
C THR A 149 8.88 -1.15 -15.49
N ALA A 150 9.92 -0.58 -14.87
CA ALA A 150 10.92 -1.32 -14.13
C ALA A 150 10.34 -2.04 -12.91
N ASP A 151 9.46 -1.37 -12.15
CA ASP A 151 8.79 -1.89 -10.95
C ASP A 151 7.98 -3.17 -11.21
N PHE A 152 7.41 -3.31 -12.41
CA PHE A 152 6.62 -4.48 -12.79
C PHE A 152 7.33 -5.42 -13.76
N SER A 153 8.58 -5.11 -14.11
CA SER A 153 9.42 -5.95 -14.97
C SER A 153 9.93 -7.19 -14.24
N ARG A 154 10.64 -8.06 -14.98
CA ARG A 154 11.40 -9.15 -14.34
C ARG A 154 12.57 -8.67 -13.48
N GLY A 155 13.03 -7.43 -13.65
CA GLY A 155 14.06 -6.85 -12.79
C GLY A 155 13.62 -6.77 -11.33
N TRP A 156 12.33 -6.46 -11.08
CA TRP A 156 11.73 -6.50 -9.74
C TRP A 156 11.96 -7.86 -9.06
N LYS A 157 11.57 -8.95 -9.74
CA LYS A 157 11.71 -10.31 -9.20
C LYS A 157 13.15 -10.75 -9.01
N LYS A 158 14.08 -10.16 -9.76
CA LYS A 158 15.52 -10.43 -9.65
C LYS A 158 16.21 -9.60 -8.58
N GLY A 159 15.52 -8.69 -7.89
CA GLY A 159 16.13 -7.82 -6.89
C GLY A 159 17.04 -6.74 -7.50
N LEU A 160 16.86 -6.41 -8.79
CA LEU A 160 17.63 -5.34 -9.42
C LEU A 160 17.12 -3.99 -8.92
N THR A 161 18.05 -3.08 -8.62
CA THR A 161 17.73 -1.72 -8.15
C THR A 161 17.48 -0.74 -9.30
N SER A 162 17.88 -1.11 -10.52
CA SER A 162 17.68 -0.35 -11.76
C SER A 162 17.56 -1.29 -12.94
N VAL A 163 16.76 -0.91 -13.95
CA VAL A 163 16.61 -1.65 -15.21
C VAL A 163 16.61 -0.66 -16.36
N ASP A 164 17.29 -0.99 -17.47
CA ASP A 164 17.19 -0.17 -18.67
C ASP A 164 15.80 -0.32 -19.28
N VAL A 165 15.11 0.80 -19.44
CA VAL A 165 13.78 0.88 -20.04
C VAL A 165 13.89 1.73 -21.28
N PHE A 166 13.32 1.26 -22.39
CA PHE A 166 13.20 2.07 -23.59
C PHE A 166 11.77 2.55 -23.77
N CYS A 167 11.63 3.69 -24.45
CA CYS A 167 10.35 4.16 -24.96
C CYS A 167 10.37 4.32 -26.49
N VAL A 168 9.21 4.09 -27.08
CA VAL A 168 8.93 4.17 -28.52
C VAL A 168 7.52 4.70 -28.77
N LYS A 169 7.26 5.12 -30.01
CA LYS A 169 5.90 5.42 -30.47
C LYS A 169 5.10 4.14 -30.73
N PRO A 170 3.77 4.15 -30.62
CA PRO A 170 2.92 2.99 -30.92
C PRO A 170 3.10 2.40 -32.31
N GLU A 171 3.35 3.22 -33.32
CA GLU A 171 3.62 2.79 -34.70
C GLU A 171 4.88 1.92 -34.85
N GLN A 172 5.78 1.97 -33.86
CA GLN A 172 6.99 1.14 -33.80
C GLN A 172 6.73 -0.24 -33.18
N VAL A 173 5.55 -0.49 -32.62
CA VAL A 173 5.20 -1.72 -31.89
C VAL A 173 4.40 -2.64 -32.81
N SER A 174 5.07 -3.58 -33.46
CA SER A 174 4.48 -4.44 -34.47
C SER A 174 4.20 -5.86 -33.96
N LYS A 175 3.17 -6.49 -34.52
CA LYS A 175 2.92 -7.93 -34.37
C LYS A 175 3.43 -8.77 -35.53
N GLU A 176 4.01 -8.15 -36.54
CA GLU A 176 4.56 -8.83 -37.70
C GLU A 176 5.93 -9.42 -37.36
N THR A 177 6.06 -10.73 -37.51
CA THR A 177 7.32 -11.46 -37.41
C THR A 177 8.02 -11.55 -38.76
N ASN A 178 9.31 -11.91 -38.73
CA ASN A 178 9.99 -12.32 -39.95
C ASN A 178 9.36 -13.63 -40.48
N PRO A 179 9.35 -13.86 -41.81
CA PRO A 179 8.84 -15.11 -42.36
C PRO A 179 9.48 -16.34 -41.70
N GLY A 180 8.64 -17.25 -41.19
CA GLY A 180 9.09 -18.48 -40.50
C GLY A 180 9.29 -18.36 -38.99
N GLU A 181 9.23 -17.15 -38.42
CA GLU A 181 9.29 -16.96 -36.97
C GLU A 181 7.89 -16.89 -36.33
N TYR A 182 7.74 -17.57 -35.19
CA TYR A 182 6.54 -17.49 -34.37
C TYR A 182 6.77 -16.53 -33.19
N MET A 183 5.78 -15.69 -32.89
CA MET A 183 5.84 -14.78 -31.75
C MET A 183 4.84 -15.16 -30.69
N ALA A 184 5.33 -15.27 -29.46
CA ALA A 184 4.51 -15.59 -28.30
C ALA A 184 3.42 -14.54 -28.07
N LYS A 185 2.28 -15.00 -27.54
CA LYS A 185 1.20 -14.12 -27.07
C LYS A 185 1.74 -13.07 -26.09
N GLY A 186 1.31 -11.83 -26.24
CA GLY A 186 1.77 -10.70 -25.42
C GLY A 186 3.11 -10.09 -25.82
N SER A 187 3.83 -10.67 -26.79
CA SER A 187 5.10 -10.13 -27.28
C SER A 187 4.88 -9.26 -28.52
N PHE A 188 5.77 -8.31 -28.76
CA PHE A 188 5.74 -7.42 -29.92
C PHE A 188 7.17 -7.19 -30.41
N MET A 189 7.31 -6.97 -31.72
CA MET A 189 8.56 -6.54 -32.32
C MET A 189 8.63 -5.01 -32.27
N ILE A 190 9.75 -4.47 -31.80
CA ILE A 190 10.00 -3.03 -31.79
C ILE A 190 10.85 -2.68 -33.01
N ARG A 191 10.35 -1.78 -33.85
CA ARG A 191 11.02 -1.36 -35.09
C ARG A 191 11.53 0.08 -35.00
N GLY A 192 12.68 0.34 -35.62
CA GLY A 192 13.28 1.66 -35.66
C GLY A 192 14.02 2.05 -34.37
N LYS A 193 14.20 3.35 -34.16
CA LYS A 193 15.02 3.88 -33.06
C LYS A 193 14.29 3.83 -31.72
N THR A 194 14.96 3.33 -30.69
CA THR A 194 14.52 3.34 -29.29
C THR A 194 15.19 4.47 -28.53
N THR A 195 14.52 4.99 -27.50
CA THR A 195 15.11 5.96 -26.55
C THR A 195 15.15 5.35 -25.16
N TYR A 196 16.34 5.22 -24.59
CA TYR A 196 16.52 4.62 -23.26
C TYR A 196 16.41 5.66 -22.14
N VAL A 197 15.81 5.24 -21.04
CA VAL A 197 15.61 5.99 -19.80
C VAL A 197 16.17 5.14 -18.66
N LYS A 198 17.08 5.72 -17.88
CA LYS A 198 17.60 5.08 -16.66
C LYS A 198 16.52 5.10 -15.60
N THR A 199 16.33 3.99 -14.90
CA THR A 199 15.25 3.87 -13.91
C THR A 199 15.77 3.58 -12.52
N ILE A 200 14.91 3.81 -11.54
CA ILE A 200 15.04 3.31 -10.17
C ILE A 200 13.79 2.51 -9.81
N ILE A 201 13.91 1.61 -8.84
CA ILE A 201 12.75 0.93 -8.24
C ILE A 201 12.18 1.82 -7.13
N ASN A 202 10.94 2.29 -7.29
CA ASN A 202 10.33 3.25 -6.37
C ASN A 202 8.80 3.14 -6.26
N LEU A 203 8.26 1.92 -6.37
CA LEU A 203 6.83 1.67 -6.35
C LEU A 203 6.13 2.15 -5.06
N ALA A 204 4.96 2.76 -5.21
CA ALA A 204 4.05 3.08 -4.13
C ALA A 204 2.59 2.78 -4.51
N ILE A 205 1.75 2.68 -3.48
CA ILE A 205 0.30 2.52 -3.60
C ILE A 205 -0.40 3.61 -2.79
N GLY A 206 -1.51 4.09 -3.34
CA GLY A 206 -2.40 5.02 -2.65
C GLY A 206 -3.85 4.90 -3.13
N MET A 207 -4.70 5.72 -2.51
CA MET A 207 -6.11 5.84 -2.87
C MET A 207 -6.33 7.16 -3.62
N HIS A 208 -6.71 7.08 -4.90
CA HIS A 208 -7.07 8.22 -5.72
C HIS A 208 -8.54 8.15 -6.10
N LYS A 209 -9.35 9.15 -5.70
CA LYS A 209 -10.80 9.21 -5.99
C LYS A 209 -11.54 7.88 -5.70
N ASN A 210 -11.29 7.30 -4.53
CA ASN A 210 -11.84 6.01 -4.07
C ASN A 210 -11.49 4.80 -4.95
N LYS A 211 -10.35 4.84 -5.65
CA LYS A 211 -9.79 3.75 -6.44
C LYS A 211 -8.34 3.51 -6.04
N ILE A 212 -7.94 2.24 -6.04
CA ILE A 212 -6.55 1.86 -5.79
C ILE A 212 -5.71 2.25 -6.99
N MET A 213 -4.61 2.94 -6.72
CA MET A 213 -3.65 3.39 -7.71
C MET A 213 -2.25 2.93 -7.30
N SER A 214 -1.48 2.39 -8.24
CA SER A 214 -0.07 2.04 -8.03
C SER A 214 0.81 2.68 -9.08
N GLY A 215 1.93 3.23 -8.66
CA GLY A 215 2.79 4.06 -9.48
C GLY A 215 4.08 4.44 -8.76
N PRO A 216 4.98 5.17 -9.44
CA PRO A 216 6.19 5.71 -8.82
C PRO A 216 5.88 6.59 -7.62
N LEU A 217 6.79 6.61 -6.65
CA LEU A 217 6.63 7.35 -5.40
C LEU A 217 6.26 8.83 -5.62
N SER A 218 6.86 9.49 -6.61
CA SER A 218 6.58 10.90 -6.93
C SER A 218 5.11 11.12 -7.32
N ALA A 219 4.60 10.31 -8.25
CA ALA A 219 3.23 10.39 -8.72
C ALA A 219 2.22 10.09 -7.60
N ILE A 220 2.45 9.02 -6.82
CA ILE A 220 1.56 8.66 -5.72
C ILE A 220 1.56 9.73 -4.63
N LYS A 221 2.71 10.29 -4.26
CA LYS A 221 2.78 11.42 -3.30
C LYS A 221 2.01 12.65 -3.76
N LYS A 222 1.98 12.92 -5.06
CA LYS A 222 1.28 14.08 -5.61
C LYS A 222 -0.24 13.86 -5.72
N GLN A 223 -0.67 12.63 -6.01
CA GLN A 223 -2.05 12.32 -6.36
C GLN A 223 -2.87 11.69 -5.23
N CYS A 224 -2.22 11.17 -4.18
CA CYS A 224 -2.86 10.43 -3.09
C CYS A 224 -2.54 11.03 -1.72
N PRO A 225 -3.55 11.24 -0.85
CA PRO A 225 -3.32 11.69 0.53
C PRO A 225 -2.58 10.66 1.40
N ILE A 226 -2.83 9.38 1.16
CA ILE A 226 -2.14 8.28 1.86
C ILE A 226 -1.26 7.55 0.86
N VAL A 227 0.00 7.38 1.24
CA VAL A 227 1.04 6.76 0.43
C VAL A 227 1.63 5.60 1.19
N ILE A 228 1.72 4.45 0.54
CA ILE A 228 2.37 3.25 1.07
C ILE A 228 3.46 2.85 0.09
N GLU A 229 4.71 2.95 0.52
CA GLU A 229 5.87 2.52 -0.26
C GLU A 229 5.96 0.98 -0.27
N ILE A 230 6.19 0.44 -1.46
CA ILE A 230 6.31 -1.00 -1.71
C ILE A 230 7.74 -1.28 -2.12
N ILE A 231 8.36 -2.29 -1.52
CA ILE A 231 9.73 -2.70 -1.82
C ILE A 231 9.76 -4.15 -2.30
N GLN A 232 10.85 -4.52 -2.98
CA GLN A 232 11.14 -5.90 -3.30
C GLN A 232 11.21 -6.72 -2.02
N GLY A 233 10.58 -7.90 -2.04
CA GLY A 233 10.31 -8.65 -0.83
C GLY A 233 10.02 -10.12 -1.06
N ARG A 234 9.66 -10.82 0.01
CA ARG A 234 9.40 -12.27 -0.03
C ARG A 234 8.00 -12.63 0.50
N GLU A 235 7.24 -11.66 0.97
CA GLU A 235 5.88 -11.90 1.42
C GLU A 235 4.95 -12.31 0.26
N LYS A 236 3.89 -13.04 0.63
CA LYS A 236 2.81 -13.34 -0.32
C LYS A 236 2.07 -12.05 -0.64
N THR A 237 1.84 -11.78 -1.91
CA THR A 237 1.10 -10.59 -2.38
C THR A 237 -0.26 -10.43 -1.69
N SER A 238 -0.96 -11.54 -1.40
CA SER A 238 -2.24 -11.51 -0.68
C SER A 238 -2.12 -11.01 0.77
N ASP A 239 -1.01 -11.29 1.45
CA ASP A 239 -0.80 -10.87 2.83
C ASP A 239 -0.37 -9.40 2.89
N VAL A 240 0.48 -8.96 1.96
CA VAL A 240 0.77 -7.52 1.76
C VAL A 240 -0.51 -6.75 1.42
N ALA A 241 -1.34 -7.28 0.53
CA ALA A 241 -2.61 -6.65 0.16
C ALA A 241 -3.54 -6.51 1.37
N LYS A 242 -3.63 -7.50 2.26
CA LYS A 242 -4.40 -7.39 3.52
C LYS A 242 -3.82 -6.31 4.45
N LYS A 243 -2.49 -6.17 4.53
CA LYS A 243 -1.84 -5.10 5.32
C LYS A 243 -2.19 -3.73 4.76
N ILE A 244 -2.16 -3.56 3.44
CA ILE A 244 -2.56 -2.32 2.75
C ILE A 244 -4.05 -2.03 2.95
N LEU A 245 -4.91 -3.03 2.81
CA LEU A 245 -6.35 -2.91 3.01
C LEU A 245 -6.69 -2.33 4.39
N ARG A 246 -5.96 -2.72 5.44
CA ARG A 246 -6.13 -2.19 6.80
C ARG A 246 -5.69 -0.73 6.93
N LYS A 247 -4.77 -0.26 6.09
CA LYS A 247 -4.22 1.11 6.12
C LYS A 247 -5.02 2.10 5.26
N ILE A 248 -5.45 1.72 4.05
CA ILE A 248 -6.12 2.63 3.10
C ILE A 248 -7.54 2.23 2.70
N GLY A 249 -8.03 1.05 3.08
CA GLY A 249 -9.33 0.54 2.63
C GLY A 249 -9.32 0.12 1.14
N GLY A 250 -10.51 0.03 0.53
CA GLY A 250 -10.70 -0.42 -0.85
C GLY A 250 -11.13 -1.88 -1.00
N GLU A 251 -11.06 -2.40 -2.23
CA GLU A 251 -11.33 -3.82 -2.53
C GLU A 251 -10.01 -4.61 -2.53
N LEU A 252 -10.00 -5.77 -1.86
CA LEU A 252 -8.80 -6.60 -1.75
C LEU A 252 -8.25 -7.00 -3.13
N ASP A 253 -9.12 -7.37 -4.06
CA ASP A 253 -8.74 -7.78 -5.41
C ASP A 253 -8.08 -6.64 -6.20
N ASP A 254 -8.55 -5.41 -6.04
CA ASP A 254 -7.95 -4.24 -6.70
C ASP A 254 -6.55 -3.95 -6.14
N ILE A 255 -6.36 -4.11 -4.83
CA ILE A 255 -5.03 -4.00 -4.20
C ILE A 255 -4.08 -5.09 -4.72
N ILE A 256 -4.54 -6.34 -4.78
CA ILE A 256 -3.73 -7.45 -5.31
C ILE A 256 -3.31 -7.17 -6.76
N ARG A 257 -4.23 -6.67 -7.60
CA ARG A 257 -3.94 -6.34 -9.01
C ARG A 257 -2.94 -5.20 -9.17
N ALA A 258 -2.88 -4.31 -8.20
CA ALA A 258 -1.98 -3.16 -8.17
C ALA A 258 -0.56 -3.50 -7.69
N LEU A 259 -0.31 -4.72 -7.19
CA LEU A 259 0.98 -5.14 -6.63
C LEU A 259 1.77 -6.07 -7.57
N PRO A 260 3.12 -6.01 -7.55
CA PRO A 260 3.96 -7.04 -8.12
C PRO A 260 4.05 -8.26 -7.20
N VAL A 261 4.51 -9.38 -7.74
CA VAL A 261 4.81 -10.58 -6.95
C VAL A 261 6.19 -10.43 -6.31
N GLY A 262 6.34 -10.89 -5.06
CA GLY A 262 7.58 -10.76 -4.30
C GLY A 262 7.79 -9.32 -3.84
N CYS A 263 6.83 -8.79 -3.09
CA CYS A 263 6.87 -7.45 -2.55
C CYS A 263 6.63 -7.49 -1.04
N ASP A 264 7.18 -6.50 -0.33
CA ASP A 264 6.94 -6.24 1.09
C ASP A 264 6.54 -4.75 1.26
N LEU A 265 5.98 -4.40 2.42
CA LEU A 265 5.79 -3.00 2.79
C LEU A 265 7.11 -2.42 3.29
N LYS A 266 7.46 -1.21 2.83
CA LYS A 266 8.57 -0.49 3.44
C LYS A 266 8.22 -0.18 4.90
N SER A 267 9.06 -0.65 5.81
CA SER A 267 8.90 -0.52 7.27
C SER A 267 8.96 0.92 7.75
#